data_AF-A0AA35RHA8-F1
#
_entry.id   AF-A0AA35RHA8-F1
#
_cell.length_a   1.000
_cell.length_b   1.000
_cell.length_c   1.000
_cell.angle_alpha   90.00
_cell.angle_beta   90.00
_cell.angle_gamma   90.00
#
_symmetry.space_group_name_H-M   'P 1'
#
loop_
_entity.id
_entity.type
_entity.pdbx_description
1 polymer ?
#
loop_
_entity_poly.entity_id
_entity_poly.type
_entity_poly.pdbx_seq_one_letter_code
_entity_poly.pdbx_strand_id
1 'polypeptide(L)'
;MGNNVWLSAYGPHNWGYTAQITPEQPELVIPRGKATGGSSAVNGQVLFRGIPEDYDRWAEWGNDEWSFVNVLPYFNKLETDLDFGGGDFHGSDGPVPVRRMPRSEWLPHAQAFEQACVAEGYPIDEDQNHPESTGVSPRARNTIDGVRMSMAINYLDIARHRLNLTIRANVTARPDSIRRQKGLSTVRPKWRSTTILNYIGMSASLQLALGQGELTLQSTDPHVQPFLNYNYYQEEEDLRRMREAIRMCVRLADHPSFSSIVMERVMPTDEELSSDEELNAWLRRNSGTSHHISGTCKMGPDSDPMAVVDQHLKVKGIQGLRVADASVMPDCIRANTNATTIMIGEKVADYIKDGR
;
A
#
# COMPACT_ATOMS: atom_id res chain seq x y z
N MET A 1 24.32 5.99 4.71
CA MET A 1 23.24 5.08 4.25
C MET A 1 22.01 5.95 4.07
N GLY A 2 21.61 6.25 2.83
CA GLY A 2 20.48 7.13 2.53
C GLY A 2 19.16 6.65 3.15
N ASN A 3 18.09 7.45 3.02
CA ASN A 3 16.73 7.26 3.54
C ASN A 3 16.06 5.90 3.18
N ASN A 4 16.67 4.77 3.53
CA ASN A 4 16.17 3.44 3.26
C ASN A 4 15.23 3.01 4.39
N VAL A 5 14.03 3.59 4.36
CA VAL A 5 12.92 3.28 5.28
C VAL A 5 12.47 1.81 5.23
N TRP A 6 12.97 1.03 4.26
CA TRP A 6 12.61 -0.38 4.05
C TRP A 6 13.49 -1.36 4.81
N LEU A 7 14.61 -0.94 5.40
CA LEU A 7 15.47 -1.85 6.18
C LEU A 7 14.70 -2.48 7.35
N SER A 8 13.79 -1.75 7.98
CA SER A 8 12.94 -2.29 9.06
C SER A 8 11.98 -3.39 8.58
N ALA A 9 11.55 -3.36 7.32
CA ALA A 9 10.60 -4.32 6.76
C ALA A 9 11.18 -5.74 6.66
N TYR A 10 12.51 -5.87 6.59
CA TYR A 10 13.23 -7.14 6.49
C TYR A 10 14.01 -7.48 7.77
N GLY A 11 13.72 -6.79 8.87
CA GLY A 11 14.33 -7.02 10.18
C GLY A 11 13.69 -8.20 10.95
N PRO A 12 14.05 -8.37 12.24
CA PRO A 12 13.61 -9.51 13.07
C PRO A 12 12.11 -9.53 13.38
N HIS A 13 11.41 -8.41 13.17
CA HIS A 13 9.96 -8.28 13.43
C HIS A 13 9.14 -8.43 12.14
N ASN A 14 9.49 -9.42 11.32
CA ASN A 14 8.81 -9.78 10.08
C ASN A 14 8.25 -11.21 10.19
N TRP A 15 7.07 -11.47 9.62
CA TRP A 15 6.53 -12.83 9.48
C TRP A 15 7.40 -13.71 8.57
N GLY A 16 8.11 -13.12 7.62
CA GLY A 16 9.05 -13.85 6.75
C GLY A 16 8.38 -14.73 5.70
N TYR A 17 7.12 -14.46 5.35
CA TYR A 17 6.41 -15.17 4.29
C TYR A 17 7.19 -15.11 2.98
N THR A 18 7.12 -16.18 2.20
CA THR A 18 7.58 -16.20 0.81
C THR A 18 6.40 -16.31 -0.13
N ALA A 19 6.52 -15.72 -1.32
CA ALA A 19 5.47 -15.78 -2.33
C ALA A 19 6.05 -15.89 -3.74
N GLN A 20 5.32 -16.60 -4.60
CA GLN A 20 5.52 -16.54 -6.03
C GLN A 20 4.94 -15.22 -6.57
N ILE A 21 5.74 -14.50 -7.34
CA ILE A 21 5.33 -13.22 -7.95
C ILE A 21 5.03 -13.41 -9.44
N THR A 22 6.03 -13.93 -10.15
CA THR A 22 5.94 -14.38 -11.54
C THR A 22 6.53 -15.79 -11.62
N PRO A 23 6.17 -16.60 -12.63
CA PRO A 23 6.78 -17.90 -12.85
C PRO A 23 8.30 -17.86 -13.11
N GLU A 24 8.81 -16.73 -13.62
CA GLU A 24 10.21 -16.56 -14.03
C GLU A 24 11.15 -16.09 -12.91
N GLN A 25 10.62 -15.85 -11.70
CA GLN A 25 11.40 -15.43 -10.55
C GLN A 25 11.38 -16.48 -9.44
N PRO A 26 12.46 -16.59 -8.64
CA PRO A 26 12.39 -17.30 -7.37
C PRO A 26 11.38 -16.60 -6.45
N GLU A 27 10.88 -17.35 -5.45
CA GLU A 27 10.00 -16.77 -4.44
C GLU A 27 10.65 -15.55 -3.77
N LEU A 28 9.83 -14.52 -3.52
CA LEU A 28 10.26 -13.32 -2.82
C LEU A 28 9.80 -13.35 -1.38
N VAL A 29 10.66 -12.88 -0.48
CA VAL A 29 10.27 -12.58 0.90
C VAL A 29 9.31 -11.39 0.90
N ILE A 30 8.13 -11.60 1.45
CA ILE A 30 7.06 -10.61 1.61
C ILE A 30 7.13 -10.04 3.03
N PRO A 31 7.55 -8.77 3.19
CA PRO A 31 7.59 -8.14 4.49
C PRO A 31 6.17 -7.92 5.04
N ARG A 32 5.90 -8.53 6.18
CA ARG A 32 4.68 -8.34 6.99
C ARG A 32 5.08 -8.17 8.44
N GLY A 33 4.66 -7.08 9.07
CA GLY A 33 5.07 -6.78 10.44
C GLY A 33 4.54 -7.82 11.43
N LYS A 34 5.45 -8.44 12.18
CA LYS A 34 5.16 -9.36 13.29
C LYS A 34 5.53 -8.69 14.61
N ALA A 35 4.75 -7.68 14.97
CA ALA A 35 4.86 -6.89 16.18
C ALA A 35 3.50 -6.29 16.52
N THR A 36 3.33 -5.79 17.75
CA THR A 36 2.19 -4.93 18.08
C THR A 36 2.19 -3.70 17.17
N GLY A 37 1.05 -3.39 16.56
CA GLY A 37 0.94 -2.40 15.47
C GLY A 37 1.09 -3.00 14.06
N GLY A 38 1.45 -4.28 13.96
CA GLY A 38 1.48 -5.04 12.70
C GLY A 38 2.38 -4.41 11.64
N SER A 39 1.93 -4.41 10.39
CA SER A 39 2.70 -3.85 9.26
C SER A 39 2.97 -2.34 9.39
N SER A 40 2.16 -1.58 10.14
CA SER A 40 2.43 -0.14 10.37
C SER A 40 3.74 0.11 11.14
N ALA A 41 4.20 -0.87 11.93
CA ALA A 41 5.45 -0.80 12.67
C ALA A 41 6.70 -0.99 11.80
N VAL A 42 6.55 -1.44 10.55
CA VAL A 42 7.69 -1.75 9.65
C VAL A 42 7.56 -1.17 8.23
N ASN A 43 6.44 -0.51 7.89
CA ASN A 43 6.11 -0.04 6.53
C ASN A 43 7.01 1.13 6.02
N GLY A 44 6.70 1.68 4.85
CA GLY A 44 7.42 2.83 4.28
C GLY A 44 7.06 4.21 4.86
N GLN A 45 6.24 4.28 5.91
CA GLN A 45 5.77 5.52 6.57
C GLN A 45 4.98 6.48 5.66
N VAL A 46 4.45 5.96 4.54
CA VAL A 46 3.64 6.73 3.60
C VAL A 46 2.19 6.69 4.06
N LEU A 47 1.54 7.85 4.10
CA LEU A 47 0.12 7.96 4.44
C LEU A 47 -0.65 8.63 3.30
N PHE A 48 -0.73 7.93 2.18
CA PHE A 48 -1.61 8.30 1.07
C PHE A 48 -2.99 7.71 1.26
N ARG A 49 -4.01 8.46 0.83
CA ARG A 49 -5.39 8.01 0.69
C ARG A 49 -5.64 7.51 -0.73
N GLY A 50 -6.64 6.64 -0.91
CA GLY A 50 -7.13 6.34 -2.25
C GLY A 50 -7.78 7.57 -2.86
N ILE A 51 -7.93 7.58 -4.18
CA ILE A 51 -8.70 8.64 -4.84
C ILE A 51 -10.21 8.37 -4.72
N PRO A 52 -11.07 9.40 -4.80
CA PRO A 52 -12.51 9.26 -4.56
C PRO A 52 -13.17 8.10 -5.34
N GLU A 53 -12.80 7.94 -6.61
CA GLU A 53 -13.39 6.95 -7.51
C GLU A 53 -13.11 5.50 -7.09
N ASP A 54 -12.09 5.23 -6.26
CA ASP A 54 -11.88 3.88 -5.72
C ASP A 54 -12.97 3.50 -4.72
N TYR A 55 -13.37 4.44 -3.87
CA TYR A 55 -14.39 4.24 -2.85
C TYR A 55 -15.79 4.29 -3.46
N ASP A 56 -16.02 5.20 -4.40
CA ASP A 56 -17.29 5.26 -5.13
C ASP A 56 -17.51 3.98 -5.95
N ARG A 57 -16.46 3.39 -6.54
CA ARG A 57 -16.54 2.07 -7.18
C ARG A 57 -16.94 0.97 -6.19
N TRP A 58 -16.46 1.01 -4.95
CA TRP A 58 -16.91 0.05 -3.93
C TRP A 58 -18.40 0.19 -3.63
N ALA A 59 -18.90 1.44 -3.57
CA ALA A 59 -20.31 1.73 -3.38
C ALA A 59 -21.16 1.26 -4.56
N GLU A 60 -20.72 1.51 -5.80
CA GLU A 60 -21.36 1.02 -7.03
C GLU A 60 -21.50 -0.51 -7.06
N TRP A 61 -20.58 -1.24 -6.41
CA TRP A 61 -20.65 -2.71 -6.27
C TRP A 61 -21.56 -3.19 -5.14
N GLY A 62 -22.42 -2.32 -4.59
CA GLY A 62 -23.43 -2.66 -3.59
C GLY A 62 -22.98 -2.44 -2.14
N ASN A 63 -21.95 -1.63 -1.91
CA ASN A 63 -21.46 -1.25 -0.58
C ASN A 63 -21.68 0.25 -0.35
N ASP A 64 -22.91 0.72 -0.44
CA ASP A 64 -23.33 2.13 -0.45
C ASP A 64 -22.79 2.97 0.73
N GLU A 65 -22.59 2.38 1.90
CA GLU A 65 -21.94 3.03 3.04
C GLU A 65 -20.44 3.33 2.84
N TRP A 66 -19.83 2.95 1.71
CA TRP A 66 -18.38 3.04 1.47
C TRP A 66 -17.98 3.98 0.33
N SER A 67 -18.88 4.84 -0.15
CA SER A 67 -18.54 5.93 -1.08
C SER A 67 -17.51 6.89 -0.47
N PHE A 68 -16.83 7.68 -1.29
CA PHE A 68 -15.80 8.61 -0.81
C PHE A 68 -16.35 9.57 0.26
N VAL A 69 -17.54 10.13 0.02
CA VAL A 69 -18.24 11.01 0.96
C VAL A 69 -18.50 10.32 2.31
N ASN A 70 -18.80 9.02 2.30
CA ASN A 70 -19.10 8.25 3.52
C ASN A 70 -17.84 7.79 4.27
N VAL A 71 -16.67 7.77 3.62
CA VAL A 71 -15.40 7.40 4.26
C VAL A 71 -14.54 8.61 4.65
N LEU A 72 -14.73 9.76 3.99
CA LEU A 72 -13.97 10.98 4.27
C LEU A 72 -14.03 11.42 5.75
N PRO A 73 -15.18 11.40 6.45
CA PRO A 73 -15.22 11.74 7.87
C PRO A 73 -14.32 10.84 8.73
N TYR A 74 -14.12 9.57 8.33
CA TYR A 74 -13.25 8.64 9.03
C TYR A 74 -11.77 8.85 8.71
N PHE A 75 -11.44 9.30 7.49
CA PHE A 75 -10.11 9.82 7.18
C PHE A 75 -9.77 11.07 7.99
N ASN A 76 -10.73 11.99 8.16
CA ASN A 76 -10.52 13.16 9.01
C ASN A 76 -10.42 12.77 10.49
N LYS A 77 -11.21 11.80 10.95
CA LYS A 77 -11.21 11.31 12.34
C LYS A 77 -9.87 10.68 12.74
N LEU A 78 -9.21 9.93 11.86
CA LEU A 78 -7.94 9.27 12.18
C LEU A 78 -6.73 10.22 12.16
N GLU A 79 -6.83 11.34 11.44
CA GLU A 79 -5.69 12.17 11.04
C GLU A 79 -5.51 13.42 11.90
N THR A 80 -4.25 13.78 12.15
CA THR A 80 -3.82 15.15 12.45
C THR A 80 -2.83 15.59 11.37
N ASP A 81 -3.29 16.31 10.35
CA ASP A 81 -2.41 16.81 9.28
C ASP A 81 -1.78 18.14 9.73
N LEU A 82 -0.45 18.14 9.80
CA LEU A 82 0.33 19.28 10.28
C LEU A 82 0.60 20.33 9.19
N ASP A 83 0.30 20.03 7.93
CA ASP A 83 0.49 20.92 6.79
C ASP A 83 -0.85 21.52 6.30
N PHE A 84 -1.93 20.71 6.31
CA PHE A 84 -3.24 21.06 5.74
C PHE A 84 -4.42 20.92 6.70
N GLY A 85 -4.17 20.77 8.00
CA GLY A 85 -5.22 20.62 9.01
C GLY A 85 -6.25 21.77 9.04
N GLY A 86 -7.49 21.44 9.37
CA GLY A 86 -8.57 22.40 9.65
C GLY A 86 -9.48 22.70 8.46
N GLY A 87 -9.22 22.11 7.28
CA GLY A 87 -10.10 22.16 6.12
C GLY A 87 -11.10 21.00 6.05
N ASP A 88 -11.95 21.00 5.01
CA ASP A 88 -12.99 19.98 4.83
C ASP A 88 -12.43 18.56 4.58
N PHE A 89 -11.19 18.48 4.09
CA PHE A 89 -10.56 17.22 3.67
C PHE A 89 -9.49 16.68 4.63
N HIS A 90 -9.14 17.39 5.70
CA HIS A 90 -8.08 16.97 6.62
C HIS A 90 -8.50 17.01 8.07
N GLY A 91 -8.01 16.01 8.82
CA GLY A 91 -8.15 15.96 10.25
C GLY A 91 -7.15 16.85 10.97
N SER A 92 -7.47 17.26 12.19
CA SER A 92 -6.56 18.06 13.05
C SER A 92 -6.41 17.54 14.47
N ASP A 93 -7.22 16.55 14.85
CA ASP A 93 -7.29 16.03 16.21
C ASP A 93 -7.12 14.51 16.29
N GLY A 94 -7.01 13.84 15.14
CA GLY A 94 -6.90 12.39 15.04
C GLY A 94 -5.55 11.87 15.52
N PRO A 95 -5.48 10.61 15.98
CA PRO A 95 -4.27 10.07 16.60
C PRO A 95 -3.08 9.87 15.63
N VAL A 96 -3.29 9.94 14.32
CA VAL A 96 -2.25 9.71 13.31
C VAL A 96 -1.73 11.03 12.78
N PRO A 97 -0.53 11.49 13.20
CA PRO A 97 0.03 12.72 12.67
C PRO A 97 0.55 12.50 11.24
N VAL A 98 0.35 13.49 10.39
CA VAL A 98 0.79 13.52 8.99
C VAL A 98 1.58 14.78 8.73
N ARG A 99 2.70 14.64 8.04
CA ARG A 99 3.48 15.77 7.55
C ARG A 99 4.19 15.44 6.26
N ARG A 100 4.56 16.49 5.54
CA ARG A 100 5.38 16.45 4.33
C ARG A 100 6.76 17.02 4.65
N MET A 101 7.74 16.62 3.85
CA MET A 101 9.10 17.16 3.97
C MET A 101 9.16 18.46 3.19
N PRO A 102 9.56 19.60 3.79
CA PRO A 102 9.64 20.85 3.07
C PRO A 102 10.69 20.75 1.95
N ARG A 103 10.44 21.40 0.81
CA ARG A 103 11.35 21.39 -0.36
C ARG A 103 12.76 21.86 -0.04
N SER A 104 12.92 22.70 0.99
CA SER A 104 14.22 23.16 1.50
C SER A 104 15.09 22.03 2.07
N GLU A 105 14.49 20.91 2.49
CA GLU A 105 15.19 19.73 3.01
C GLU A 105 15.34 18.61 1.95
N TRP A 106 14.90 18.86 0.72
CA TRP A 106 14.99 17.86 -0.35
C TRP A 106 16.42 17.65 -0.80
N LEU A 107 16.76 16.38 -1.05
CA LEU A 107 18.01 16.01 -1.70
C LEU A 107 17.96 16.41 -3.19
N PRO A 108 19.12 16.67 -3.84
CA PRO A 108 19.16 17.15 -5.22
C PRO A 108 18.36 16.30 -6.22
N HIS A 109 18.33 14.98 -6.05
CA HIS A 109 17.59 14.08 -6.94
C HIS A 109 16.06 14.24 -6.82
N ALA A 110 15.54 14.63 -5.65
CA ALA A 110 14.11 14.87 -5.50
C ALA A 110 13.70 16.19 -6.18
N GLN A 111 14.53 17.23 -6.08
CA GLN A 111 14.34 18.49 -6.80
C GLN A 111 14.43 18.28 -8.32
N ALA A 112 15.41 17.49 -8.78
CA ALA A 112 15.55 17.16 -10.19
C ALA A 112 14.35 16.37 -10.72
N PHE A 113 13.77 15.47 -9.91
CA PHE A 113 12.56 14.72 -10.25
C PHE A 113 11.35 15.64 -10.42
N GLU A 114 11.09 16.53 -9.47
CA GLU A 114 10.00 17.51 -9.59
C GLU A 114 10.15 18.39 -10.85
N GLN A 115 11.36 18.90 -11.11
CA GLN A 115 11.63 19.70 -12.32
C GLN A 115 11.36 18.92 -13.61
N ALA A 116 11.78 17.65 -13.67
CA ALA A 116 11.53 16.78 -14.82
C ALA A 116 10.04 16.51 -15.02
N CYS A 117 9.29 16.25 -13.93
CA CYS A 117 7.85 16.08 -13.99
C CYS A 117 7.14 17.34 -14.52
N VAL A 118 7.51 18.52 -14.00
CA VAL A 118 6.92 19.79 -14.46
C VAL A 118 7.23 20.07 -15.93
N ALA A 119 8.45 19.77 -16.38
CA ALA A 119 8.84 19.92 -17.79
C ALA A 119 8.03 19.01 -18.74
N GLU A 120 7.63 17.83 -18.28
CA GLU A 120 6.74 16.90 -19.00
C GLU A 120 5.24 17.27 -18.87
N GLY A 121 4.91 18.36 -18.18
CA GLY A 121 3.55 18.88 -18.06
C GLY A 121 2.75 18.35 -16.87
N TYR A 122 3.37 17.60 -15.95
CA TYR A 122 2.72 17.22 -14.69
C TYR A 122 2.70 18.43 -13.73
N PRO A 123 1.52 18.87 -13.25
CA PRO A 123 1.45 20.01 -12.36
C PRO A 123 2.11 19.69 -11.01
N ILE A 124 2.54 20.74 -10.32
CA ILE A 124 2.92 20.64 -8.92
C ILE A 124 1.64 20.49 -8.10
N ASP A 125 1.64 19.54 -7.19
CA ASP A 125 0.57 19.31 -6.24
C ASP A 125 1.12 19.36 -4.81
N GLU A 126 0.62 20.31 -4.03
CA GLU A 126 1.06 20.48 -2.65
C GLU A 126 0.45 19.40 -1.72
N ASP A 127 -0.70 18.83 -2.10
CA ASP A 127 -1.41 17.86 -1.28
C ASP A 127 -1.90 16.63 -2.05
N GLN A 128 -1.08 15.58 -2.00
CA GLN A 128 -1.41 14.28 -2.58
C GLN A 128 -2.67 13.61 -2.00
N ASN A 129 -3.18 14.08 -0.85
CA ASN A 129 -4.38 13.53 -0.19
C ASN A 129 -5.66 14.34 -0.50
N HIS A 130 -5.56 15.44 -1.25
CA HIS A 130 -6.71 16.20 -1.73
C HIS A 130 -7.52 15.34 -2.72
N PRO A 131 -8.87 15.37 -2.71
CA PRO A 131 -9.68 14.54 -3.61
C PRO A 131 -9.43 14.80 -5.10
N GLU A 132 -8.99 16.01 -5.45
CA GLU A 132 -8.67 16.42 -6.83
C GLU A 132 -7.16 16.35 -7.16
N SER A 133 -6.37 15.71 -6.29
CA SER A 133 -4.92 15.60 -6.41
C SER A 133 -4.47 14.97 -7.74
N THR A 134 -3.51 15.61 -8.41
CA THR A 134 -2.84 15.09 -9.61
C THR A 134 -1.48 15.74 -9.82
N GLY A 135 -0.50 14.98 -10.31
CA GLY A 135 0.83 15.50 -10.65
C GLY A 135 1.94 15.05 -9.69
N VAL A 136 2.86 15.96 -9.38
CA VAL A 136 4.04 15.69 -8.55
C VAL A 136 3.94 16.37 -7.19
N SER A 137 4.11 15.61 -6.11
CA SER A 137 3.85 16.07 -4.75
C SER A 137 4.91 15.64 -3.73
N PRO A 138 5.16 16.47 -2.69
CA PRO A 138 5.80 16.02 -1.47
C PRO A 138 5.06 14.81 -0.86
N ARG A 139 5.82 13.79 -0.44
CA ARG A 139 5.22 12.60 0.15
C ARG A 139 4.63 12.88 1.54
N ALA A 140 3.32 12.70 1.69
CA ALA A 140 2.66 12.63 3.00
C ALA A 140 3.17 11.43 3.80
N ARG A 141 3.66 11.69 5.02
CA ARG A 141 4.26 10.68 5.89
C ARG A 141 3.76 10.79 7.33
N ASN A 142 3.70 9.65 8.00
CA ASN A 142 3.45 9.56 9.44
C ASN A 142 4.74 9.32 10.23
N THR A 143 5.73 10.19 9.98
CA THR A 143 7.02 10.19 10.69
C THR A 143 7.23 11.55 11.32
N ILE A 144 7.33 11.58 12.65
CA ILE A 144 7.50 12.81 13.43
C ILE A 144 8.87 12.77 14.09
N ASP A 145 9.70 13.76 13.81
CA ASP A 145 11.05 13.91 14.37
C ASP A 145 11.90 12.63 14.26
N GLY A 146 11.82 11.98 13.10
CA GLY A 146 12.53 10.72 12.82
C GLY A 146 11.88 9.47 13.41
N VAL A 147 10.80 9.61 14.18
CA VAL A 147 10.05 8.51 14.81
C VAL A 147 8.90 8.06 13.92
N ARG A 148 8.86 6.75 13.68
CA ARG A 148 7.75 6.08 13.00
C ARG A 148 6.49 6.08 13.88
N MET A 149 5.40 6.66 13.39
CA MET A 149 4.14 6.69 14.13
C MET A 149 3.26 5.46 13.78
N SER A 150 3.60 4.31 14.37
CA SER A 150 2.85 3.06 14.18
C SER A 150 1.48 3.10 14.86
N MET A 151 0.56 2.20 14.47
CA MET A 151 -0.77 2.12 15.10
C MET A 151 -0.71 1.60 16.55
N ALA A 152 0.41 0.97 16.97
CA ALA A 152 0.63 0.70 18.38
C ALA A 152 0.84 1.99 19.18
N ILE A 153 1.62 2.93 18.64
CA ILE A 153 1.88 4.23 19.29
C ILE A 153 0.61 5.09 19.24
N ASN A 154 -0.02 5.17 18.08
CA ASN A 154 -1.11 6.13 17.86
C ASN A 154 -2.43 5.70 18.50
N TYR A 155 -2.78 4.42 18.46
CA TYR A 155 -4.08 3.93 18.95
C TYR A 155 -4.00 3.14 20.25
N LEU A 156 -3.01 2.25 20.38
CA LEU A 156 -2.93 1.40 21.58
C LEU A 156 -2.31 2.12 22.76
N ASP A 157 -1.27 2.94 22.56
CA ASP A 157 -0.56 3.58 23.68
C ASP A 157 -1.45 4.58 24.41
N ILE A 158 -2.30 5.31 23.69
CA ILE A 158 -3.29 6.22 24.29
C ILE A 158 -4.44 5.50 25.00
N ALA A 159 -4.65 4.21 24.74
CA ALA A 159 -5.77 3.43 25.31
C ALA A 159 -5.34 2.37 26.33
N ARG A 160 -4.06 2.00 26.38
CA ARG A 160 -3.55 0.86 27.17
C ARG A 160 -3.77 0.98 28.69
N HIS A 161 -4.02 2.17 29.19
CA HIS A 161 -4.29 2.42 30.62
C HIS A 161 -5.73 2.08 31.02
N ARG A 162 -6.63 1.82 30.05
CA ARG A 162 -8.02 1.52 30.31
C ARG A 162 -8.18 0.13 30.91
N LEU A 163 -8.86 0.03 32.06
CA LEU A 163 -9.07 -1.24 32.78
C LEU A 163 -9.86 -2.29 31.99
N ASN A 164 -10.63 -1.86 30.98
CA ASN A 164 -11.40 -2.74 30.11
C ASN A 164 -10.66 -3.13 28.81
N LEU A 165 -9.37 -2.80 28.67
CA LEU A 165 -8.53 -3.20 27.54
C LEU A 165 -7.41 -4.14 28.01
N THR A 166 -7.39 -5.37 27.49
CA THR A 166 -6.30 -6.32 27.73
C THR A 166 -5.55 -6.58 26.44
N ILE A 167 -4.24 -6.35 26.43
CA ILE A 167 -3.34 -6.65 25.30
C ILE A 167 -2.50 -7.88 25.66
N ARG A 168 -2.60 -8.94 24.86
CA ARG A 168 -1.80 -10.17 25.01
C ARG A 168 -0.80 -10.31 23.88
N ALA A 169 0.49 -10.25 24.20
CA ALA A 169 1.56 -10.51 23.24
C ALA A 169 1.84 -12.02 23.12
N ASN A 170 2.47 -12.42 22.01
CA ASN A 170 2.89 -13.81 21.75
C ASN A 170 1.75 -14.84 21.77
N VAL A 171 0.54 -14.43 21.38
CA VAL A 171 -0.62 -15.32 21.22
C VAL A 171 -0.95 -15.44 19.74
N THR A 172 -1.02 -16.67 19.24
CA THR A 172 -1.49 -16.97 17.88
C THR A 172 -2.95 -17.41 17.94
N ALA A 173 -3.84 -16.68 17.27
CA ALA A 173 -5.22 -17.12 17.06
C ALA A 173 -5.23 -18.34 16.11
N ARG A 174 -6.02 -19.36 16.43
CA ARG A 174 -6.18 -20.56 15.59
C ARG A 174 -7.61 -20.62 15.07
N PRO A 175 -7.83 -20.66 13.74
CA PRO A 175 -9.14 -20.91 13.18
C PRO A 175 -9.39 -22.43 13.05
N ASP A 176 -10.63 -22.88 13.27
CA ASP A 176 -11.02 -24.28 13.06
C ASP A 176 -11.29 -24.63 11.58
N SER A 177 -11.36 -23.66 10.66
CA SER A 177 -11.29 -23.89 9.20
C SER A 177 -11.25 -22.57 8.39
N ILE A 178 -10.33 -22.45 7.42
CA ILE A 178 -10.38 -21.44 6.34
C ILE A 178 -10.13 -22.18 5.01
N ARG A 179 -10.95 -21.93 3.98
CA ARG A 179 -10.75 -22.46 2.61
C ARG A 179 -10.47 -21.30 1.63
N ARG A 180 -9.80 -21.65 0.52
CA ARG A 180 -9.27 -20.82 -0.60
C ARG A 180 -9.84 -19.40 -0.72
N GLN A 181 -8.96 -18.40 -0.86
CA GLN A 181 -9.32 -16.99 -1.07
C GLN A 181 -8.52 -16.37 -2.23
N LYS A 182 -9.18 -15.51 -3.02
CA LYS A 182 -8.53 -14.70 -4.07
C LYS A 182 -8.20 -13.32 -3.52
N GLY A 183 -7.05 -12.76 -3.86
CA GLY A 183 -6.59 -11.46 -3.37
C GLY A 183 -6.04 -10.57 -4.48
N LEU A 184 -6.07 -9.26 -4.24
CA LEU A 184 -5.54 -8.22 -5.11
C LEU A 184 -4.22 -7.69 -4.55
N SER A 185 -3.33 -7.23 -5.43
CA SER A 185 -2.06 -6.64 -5.00
C SER A 185 -1.43 -5.76 -6.07
N THR A 186 -0.61 -4.80 -5.66
CA THR A 186 0.06 -3.86 -6.58
C THR A 186 1.53 -4.26 -6.84
N VAL A 187 1.98 -4.05 -8.08
CA VAL A 187 3.30 -4.46 -8.58
C VAL A 187 4.27 -3.29 -8.57
N ARG A 188 5.56 -3.56 -8.37
CA ARG A 188 6.65 -2.59 -8.60
C ARG A 188 7.90 -3.30 -9.14
N PRO A 189 8.78 -2.67 -9.93
CA PRO A 189 10.09 -3.23 -10.24
C PRO A 189 10.96 -3.41 -8.98
N LYS A 190 11.86 -4.39 -9.01
CA LYS A 190 12.79 -4.77 -7.96
C LYS A 190 14.18 -4.24 -8.29
N TRP A 191 14.79 -3.58 -7.31
CA TRP A 191 16.18 -3.12 -7.37
C TRP A 191 17.05 -4.03 -6.50
N ARG A 192 17.96 -4.81 -7.10
CA ARG A 192 19.05 -5.46 -6.36
C ARG A 192 20.31 -5.52 -7.22
N SER A 193 21.19 -4.53 -7.06
CA SER A 193 22.63 -4.78 -7.15
C SER A 193 23.20 -4.62 -5.75
N THR A 194 23.69 -5.70 -5.16
CA THR A 194 24.43 -5.68 -3.89
C THR A 194 25.86 -5.16 -4.04
N THR A 195 26.27 -4.78 -5.25
CA THR A 195 27.65 -4.41 -5.59
C THR A 195 27.82 -2.92 -5.87
N ILE A 196 26.72 -2.17 -6.08
CA ILE A 196 26.76 -0.72 -6.36
C ILE A 196 26.31 0.02 -5.10
N LEU A 197 27.25 0.65 -4.40
CA LEU A 197 26.99 1.37 -3.14
C LEU A 197 26.39 2.77 -3.35
N ASN A 198 26.44 3.31 -4.57
CA ASN A 198 25.97 4.66 -4.91
C ASN A 198 25.03 4.62 -6.13
N TYR A 199 23.72 4.51 -5.90
CA TYR A 199 22.70 4.63 -6.94
C TYR A 199 21.52 5.47 -6.44
N ILE A 200 20.81 6.10 -7.38
CA ILE A 200 19.45 6.57 -7.18
C ILE A 200 18.49 5.59 -7.86
N GLY A 201 17.29 5.44 -7.34
CA GLY A 201 16.27 4.57 -7.93
C GLY A 201 14.97 5.32 -8.12
N MET A 202 14.42 5.27 -9.34
CA MET A 202 13.08 5.76 -9.65
C MET A 202 12.15 4.55 -9.78
N SER A 203 11.15 4.43 -8.91
CA SER A 203 10.26 3.26 -8.91
C SER A 203 8.91 3.60 -9.50
N ALA A 204 8.48 2.81 -10.48
CA ALA A 204 7.11 2.78 -10.95
C ALA A 204 6.29 1.75 -10.17
N SER A 205 5.02 2.04 -9.88
CA SER A 205 4.11 1.09 -9.27
C SER A 205 2.81 1.07 -10.06
N LEU A 206 2.35 -0.11 -10.47
CA LEU A 206 1.04 -0.25 -11.07
C LEU A 206 -0.01 -0.16 -9.97
N GLN A 207 -0.71 0.97 -9.95
CA GLN A 207 -1.89 1.15 -9.10
C GLN A 207 -3.11 0.60 -9.82
N LEU A 208 -3.99 -0.09 -9.09
CA LEU A 208 -5.17 -0.77 -9.64
C LEU A 208 -4.82 -1.74 -10.77
N ALA A 209 -4.15 -2.84 -10.42
CA ALA A 209 -3.86 -3.93 -11.34
C ALA A 209 -5.15 -4.71 -11.66
N LEU A 210 -5.26 -5.21 -12.89
CA LEU A 210 -6.35 -6.10 -13.28
C LEU A 210 -6.09 -7.54 -12.80
N GLY A 211 -4.83 -7.96 -12.81
CA GLY A 211 -4.41 -9.28 -12.37
C GLY A 211 -4.72 -9.55 -10.88
N GLN A 212 -5.08 -10.79 -10.58
CA GLN A 212 -5.40 -11.25 -9.24
C GLN A 212 -4.57 -12.46 -8.84
N GLY A 213 -4.20 -12.52 -7.57
CA GLY A 213 -3.49 -13.62 -6.95
C GLY A 213 -4.41 -14.52 -6.11
N GLU A 214 -3.80 -15.52 -5.48
CA GLU A 214 -4.46 -16.41 -4.53
C GLU A 214 -3.64 -16.63 -3.25
N LEU A 215 -4.38 -16.81 -2.15
CA LEU A 215 -3.87 -17.22 -0.85
C LEU A 215 -4.61 -18.48 -0.42
N THR A 216 -3.88 -19.55 -0.13
CA THR A 216 -4.49 -20.82 0.30
C THR A 216 -3.73 -21.46 1.44
N LEU A 217 -4.43 -22.15 2.33
CA LEU A 217 -3.79 -22.97 3.35
C LEU A 217 -3.16 -24.21 2.69
N GLN A 218 -1.92 -24.52 3.06
CA GLN A 218 -1.23 -25.74 2.66
C GLN A 218 -1.40 -26.87 3.70
N SER A 219 -1.75 -26.51 4.93
CA SER A 219 -1.86 -27.42 6.06
C SER A 219 -2.91 -26.90 7.05
N THR A 220 -3.43 -27.78 7.89
CA THR A 220 -4.22 -27.41 9.07
C THR A 220 -3.33 -26.97 10.25
N ASP A 221 -2.01 -27.20 10.18
CA ASP A 221 -1.05 -26.64 11.13
C ASP A 221 -0.87 -25.13 10.87
N PRO A 222 -1.28 -24.24 11.80
CA PRO A 222 -1.16 -22.79 11.63
C PRO A 222 0.29 -22.28 11.64
N HIS A 223 1.27 -23.15 11.92
CA HIS A 223 2.70 -22.81 11.84
C HIS A 223 3.30 -23.04 10.45
N VAL A 224 2.58 -23.73 9.55
CA VAL A 224 2.96 -23.86 8.14
C VAL A 224 2.48 -22.61 7.39
N GLN A 225 3.36 -21.98 6.61
CA GLN A 225 2.97 -20.79 5.85
C GLN A 225 1.88 -21.12 4.81
N PRO A 226 0.97 -20.19 4.52
CA PRO A 226 0.06 -20.34 3.40
C PRO A 226 0.82 -20.30 2.07
N PHE A 227 0.23 -20.91 1.04
CA PHE A 227 0.65 -20.67 -0.34
C PHE A 227 0.24 -19.26 -0.75
N LEU A 228 1.20 -18.48 -1.26
CA LEU A 228 1.00 -17.12 -1.74
C LEU A 228 1.47 -17.04 -3.19
N ASN A 229 0.52 -16.80 -4.10
CA ASN A 229 0.82 -16.54 -5.49
C ASN A 229 0.16 -15.22 -5.92
N TYR A 230 0.99 -14.23 -6.25
CA TYR A 230 0.52 -12.93 -6.70
C TYR A 230 0.11 -12.92 -8.16
N ASN A 231 0.63 -13.86 -8.95
CA ASN A 231 0.24 -14.07 -10.34
C ASN A 231 0.33 -12.78 -11.17
N TYR A 232 1.44 -12.06 -11.08
CA TYR A 232 1.62 -10.80 -11.79
C TYR A 232 1.75 -11.00 -13.30
N TYR A 233 1.35 -9.98 -14.05
CA TYR A 233 1.51 -9.89 -15.51
C TYR A 233 0.80 -10.99 -16.31
N GLN A 234 -0.33 -11.48 -15.81
CA GLN A 234 -1.24 -12.33 -16.59
C GLN A 234 -2.09 -11.51 -17.56
N GLU A 235 -2.42 -10.27 -17.19
CA GLU A 235 -3.20 -9.37 -18.02
C GLU A 235 -2.27 -8.52 -18.88
N GLU A 236 -2.48 -8.52 -20.21
CA GLU A 236 -1.64 -7.73 -21.13
C GLU A 236 -1.73 -6.23 -20.83
N GLU A 237 -2.87 -5.76 -20.35
CA GLU A 237 -3.06 -4.35 -20.00
C GLU A 237 -2.18 -3.93 -18.80
N ASP A 238 -1.96 -4.82 -17.83
CA ASP A 238 -1.04 -4.56 -16.72
C ASP A 238 0.42 -4.47 -17.21
N LEU A 239 0.79 -5.32 -18.19
CA LEU A 239 2.10 -5.26 -18.85
C LEU A 239 2.26 -3.97 -19.64
N ARG A 240 1.29 -3.61 -20.49
CA ARG A 240 1.29 -2.39 -21.31
C ARG A 240 1.49 -1.14 -20.44
N ARG A 241 0.67 -1.00 -19.39
CA ARG A 241 0.76 0.13 -18.44
C ARG A 241 2.11 0.18 -17.73
N MET A 242 2.67 -0.97 -17.34
CA MET A 242 4.00 -1.01 -16.74
C MET A 242 5.11 -0.69 -17.74
N ARG A 243 5.05 -1.14 -19.00
CA ARG A 243 6.01 -0.74 -20.03
C ARG A 243 6.03 0.78 -20.21
N GLU A 244 4.85 1.39 -20.29
CA GLU A 244 4.70 2.85 -20.36
C GLU A 244 5.28 3.56 -19.15
N ALA A 245 5.01 3.06 -17.94
CA ALA A 245 5.56 3.62 -16.71
C ALA A 245 7.09 3.54 -16.65
N ILE A 246 7.70 2.43 -17.09
CA ILE A 246 9.16 2.32 -17.15
C ILE A 246 9.76 3.28 -18.17
N ARG A 247 9.17 3.36 -19.36
CA ARG A 247 9.62 4.33 -20.39
C ARG A 247 9.48 5.77 -19.91
N MET A 248 8.45 6.08 -19.14
CA MET A 248 8.29 7.38 -18.49
C MET A 248 9.40 7.63 -17.47
N CYS A 249 9.72 6.66 -16.61
CA CYS A 249 10.83 6.79 -15.67
C CYS A 249 12.17 7.06 -16.37
N VAL A 250 12.42 6.40 -17.50
CA VAL A 250 13.63 6.62 -18.31
C VAL A 250 13.64 8.05 -18.87
N ARG A 251 12.55 8.51 -19.51
CA ARG A 251 12.46 9.89 -20.02
C ARG A 251 12.69 10.94 -18.93
N LEU A 252 12.08 10.75 -17.75
CA LEU A 252 12.27 11.65 -16.61
C LEU A 252 13.72 11.64 -16.11
N ALA A 253 14.38 10.47 -16.08
CA ALA A 253 15.77 10.35 -15.66
C ALA A 253 16.76 10.96 -16.67
N ASP A 254 16.40 11.01 -17.95
CA ASP A 254 17.20 11.64 -19.02
C ASP A 254 17.06 13.17 -19.07
N HIS A 255 16.14 13.75 -18.28
CA HIS A 255 15.96 15.20 -18.23
C HIS A 255 17.23 15.93 -17.73
N PRO A 256 17.60 17.10 -18.28
CA PRO A 256 18.85 17.79 -17.93
C PRO A 256 19.07 18.10 -16.45
N SER A 257 17.99 18.17 -15.64
CA SER A 257 18.08 18.34 -14.18
C SER A 257 18.84 17.20 -13.48
N PHE A 258 18.91 16.01 -14.10
CA PHE A 258 19.66 14.86 -13.59
C PHE A 258 21.13 14.80 -14.04
N SER A 259 21.55 15.64 -14.99
CA SER A 259 22.89 15.56 -15.64
C SER A 259 24.09 15.65 -14.68
N SER A 260 23.93 16.34 -13.54
CA SER A 260 24.96 16.44 -12.50
C SER A 260 24.88 15.35 -11.42
N ILE A 261 23.86 14.50 -11.49
CA ILE A 261 23.51 13.50 -10.47
C ILE A 261 23.69 12.07 -11.02
N VAL A 262 23.26 11.84 -12.25
CA VAL A 262 23.25 10.52 -12.90
C VAL A 262 24.40 10.44 -13.90
N MET A 263 25.32 9.52 -13.68
CA MET A 263 26.41 9.23 -14.63
C MET A 263 25.94 8.34 -15.77
N GLU A 264 25.18 7.29 -15.43
CA GLU A 264 24.64 6.33 -16.38
C GLU A 264 23.40 5.63 -15.79
N ARG A 265 22.56 5.08 -16.66
CA ARG A 265 21.43 4.25 -16.29
C ARG A 265 21.90 2.79 -16.17
N VAL A 266 21.74 2.22 -14.98
CA VAL A 266 22.15 0.83 -14.69
C VAL A 266 21.12 -0.19 -15.17
N MET A 267 19.83 0.08 -14.96
CA MET A 267 18.73 -0.81 -15.35
C MET A 267 17.43 -0.03 -15.61
N PRO A 268 16.56 -0.48 -16.54
CA PRO A 268 16.85 -1.49 -17.56
C PRO A 268 18.08 -1.11 -18.41
N THR A 269 18.58 -1.96 -19.29
CA THR A 269 19.61 -1.59 -20.29
C THR A 269 18.95 -0.98 -21.53
N ASP A 270 19.72 -0.56 -22.53
CA ASP A 270 19.17 -0.17 -23.84
C ASP A 270 18.58 -1.37 -24.60
N GLU A 271 19.21 -2.54 -24.49
CA GLU A 271 18.71 -3.80 -25.07
C GLU A 271 17.36 -4.19 -24.46
N GLU A 272 17.23 -4.10 -23.14
CA GLU A 272 15.97 -4.38 -22.42
C GLU A 272 14.86 -3.37 -22.74
N LEU A 273 15.19 -2.19 -23.28
CA LEU A 273 14.22 -1.19 -23.76
C LEU A 273 13.92 -1.29 -25.26
N SER A 274 14.68 -2.09 -26.01
CA SER A 274 14.69 -2.06 -27.47
C SER A 274 13.36 -2.52 -28.10
N SER A 275 12.57 -3.31 -27.39
CA SER A 275 11.25 -3.79 -27.81
C SER A 275 10.30 -3.99 -26.63
N ASP A 276 9.01 -4.16 -26.92
CA ASP A 276 8.03 -4.53 -25.90
C ASP A 276 8.30 -5.95 -25.36
N GLU A 277 8.78 -6.86 -26.21
CA GLU A 277 9.11 -8.24 -25.84
C GLU A 277 10.27 -8.30 -24.84
N GLU A 278 11.35 -7.57 -25.10
CA GLU A 278 12.51 -7.53 -24.18
C GLU A 278 12.14 -6.86 -22.87
N LEU A 279 11.37 -5.76 -22.93
CA LEU A 279 10.92 -5.07 -21.72
C LEU A 279 9.95 -5.93 -20.90
N ASN A 280 9.09 -6.72 -21.54
CA ASN A 280 8.24 -7.69 -20.87
C ASN A 280 9.06 -8.78 -20.17
N ALA A 281 10.09 -9.30 -20.84
CA ALA A 281 10.98 -10.29 -20.27
C ALA A 281 11.74 -9.73 -19.06
N TRP A 282 12.19 -8.46 -19.14
CA TRP A 282 12.79 -7.74 -18.03
C TRP A 282 11.81 -7.56 -16.87
N LEU A 283 10.59 -7.07 -17.12
CA LEU A 283 9.56 -6.86 -16.10
C LEU A 283 9.25 -8.15 -15.34
N ARG A 284 9.12 -9.28 -16.05
CA ARG A 284 8.84 -10.59 -15.42
C ARG A 284 9.97 -11.06 -14.51
N ARG A 285 11.23 -10.69 -14.77
CA ARG A 285 12.40 -11.05 -13.94
C ARG A 285 12.73 -10.04 -12.86
N ASN A 286 12.32 -8.79 -13.04
CA ASN A 286 12.73 -7.65 -12.22
C ASN A 286 11.56 -6.97 -11.53
N SER A 287 10.53 -7.71 -11.14
CA SER A 287 9.38 -7.16 -10.40
C SER A 287 9.29 -7.70 -8.98
N GLY A 288 9.12 -6.79 -8.03
CA GLY A 288 8.67 -7.06 -6.68
C GLY A 288 7.24 -6.57 -6.43
N THR A 289 6.85 -6.55 -5.17
CA THR A 289 5.53 -6.10 -4.74
C THR A 289 5.64 -4.76 -4.01
N SER A 290 4.64 -3.89 -4.17
CA SER A 290 4.49 -2.67 -3.36
C SER A 290 3.96 -2.98 -1.96
N HIS A 291 3.71 -4.26 -1.65
CA HIS A 291 3.27 -4.78 -0.36
C HIS A 291 1.83 -4.39 0.01
N HIS A 292 1.00 -4.01 -0.96
CA HIS A 292 -0.40 -3.64 -0.75
C HIS A 292 -1.33 -4.79 -1.16
N ILE A 293 -1.35 -5.87 -0.38
CA ILE A 293 -2.29 -6.98 -0.60
C ILE A 293 -3.64 -6.62 0.03
N SER A 294 -4.73 -6.89 -0.66
CA SER A 294 -6.10 -6.65 -0.21
C SER A 294 -7.08 -7.67 -0.81
N GLY A 295 -8.34 -7.63 -0.41
CA GLY A 295 -9.43 -8.37 -1.07
C GLY A 295 -9.57 -9.86 -0.79
N THR A 296 -8.74 -10.46 0.07
CA THR A 296 -8.85 -11.91 0.39
C THR A 296 -10.14 -12.27 1.15
N CYS A 297 -10.77 -11.31 1.84
CA CYS A 297 -12.07 -11.45 2.51
C CYS A 297 -13.04 -10.37 2.01
N LYS A 298 -13.09 -10.15 0.69
CA LYS A 298 -13.87 -9.12 0.00
C LYS A 298 -15.26 -8.85 0.63
N MET A 299 -15.59 -7.59 0.89
CA MET A 299 -16.95 -7.16 1.20
C MET A 299 -17.82 -7.11 -0.07
N GLY A 300 -19.10 -7.43 0.07
CA GLY A 300 -20.06 -7.31 -1.02
C GLY A 300 -21.48 -7.72 -0.65
N PRO A 301 -22.45 -7.43 -1.54
CA PRO A 301 -23.85 -7.83 -1.36
C PRO A 301 -23.99 -9.36 -1.44
N ASP A 302 -25.12 -9.89 -0.99
CA ASP A 302 -25.40 -11.34 -1.05
C ASP A 302 -25.48 -11.88 -2.49
N SER A 303 -25.66 -11.00 -3.47
CA SER A 303 -25.61 -11.34 -4.90
C SER A 303 -24.20 -11.51 -5.44
N ASP A 304 -23.15 -11.07 -4.72
CA ASP A 304 -21.76 -11.29 -5.13
C ASP A 304 -21.25 -12.64 -4.59
N PRO A 305 -21.05 -13.66 -5.45
CA PRO A 305 -20.62 -14.98 -5.01
C PRO A 305 -19.18 -15.02 -4.46
N MET A 306 -18.40 -13.95 -4.66
CA MET A 306 -17.04 -13.81 -4.12
C MET A 306 -17.00 -13.06 -2.78
N ALA A 307 -18.12 -12.49 -2.33
CA ALA A 307 -18.16 -11.74 -1.08
C ALA A 307 -18.07 -12.67 0.14
N VAL A 308 -17.15 -12.35 1.05
CA VAL A 308 -16.91 -13.07 2.32
C VAL A 308 -17.58 -12.36 3.48
N VAL A 309 -17.64 -11.03 3.43
CA VAL A 309 -18.29 -10.20 4.45
C VAL A 309 -19.38 -9.31 3.83
N ASP A 310 -20.36 -8.90 4.61
CA ASP A 310 -21.34 -7.88 4.19
C ASP A 310 -20.76 -6.45 4.28
N GLN A 311 -21.57 -5.44 3.94
CA GLN A 311 -21.15 -4.03 3.99
C GLN A 311 -20.82 -3.53 5.42
N HIS A 312 -21.29 -4.22 6.46
CA HIS A 312 -20.93 -3.96 7.86
C HIS A 312 -19.74 -4.82 8.32
N LEU A 313 -19.11 -5.53 7.39
CA LEU A 313 -17.98 -6.43 7.56
C LEU A 313 -18.25 -7.65 8.46
N LYS A 314 -19.51 -8.05 8.59
CA LYS A 314 -19.88 -9.32 9.23
C LYS A 314 -19.61 -10.46 8.28
N VAL A 315 -19.00 -11.53 8.78
CA VAL A 315 -18.74 -12.73 7.99
C VAL A 315 -20.06 -13.38 7.61
N LYS A 316 -20.28 -13.57 6.31
CA LYS A 316 -21.52 -14.17 5.81
C LYS A 316 -21.65 -15.60 6.34
N GLY A 317 -22.82 -15.92 6.88
CA GLY A 317 -23.12 -17.24 7.45
C GLY A 317 -22.53 -17.51 8.85
N ILE A 318 -21.80 -16.56 9.47
CA ILE A 318 -21.24 -16.72 10.82
C ILE A 318 -21.68 -15.55 11.71
N GLN A 319 -22.40 -15.87 12.79
CA GLN A 319 -22.83 -14.86 13.76
C GLN A 319 -21.66 -14.43 14.66
N GLY A 320 -21.61 -13.14 14.99
CA GLY A 320 -20.65 -12.59 15.94
C GLY A 320 -19.21 -12.50 15.43
N LEU A 321 -18.96 -12.68 14.14
CA LEU A 321 -17.63 -12.59 13.53
C LEU A 321 -17.56 -11.47 12.49
N ARG A 322 -16.49 -10.66 12.54
CA ARG A 322 -16.14 -9.66 11.54
C ARG A 322 -14.69 -9.79 11.10
N VAL A 323 -14.41 -9.28 9.90
CA VAL A 323 -13.03 -9.01 9.44
C VAL A 323 -12.91 -7.50 9.24
N ALA A 324 -11.88 -6.87 9.80
CA ALA A 324 -11.72 -5.41 9.76
C ALA A 324 -10.27 -5.03 9.47
N ASP A 325 -9.81 -5.38 8.27
CA ASP A 325 -8.48 -5.08 7.77
C ASP A 325 -8.50 -4.91 6.23
N ALA A 326 -7.32 -4.82 5.61
CA ALA A 326 -7.20 -4.65 4.16
C ALA A 326 -7.81 -5.79 3.33
N SER A 327 -8.03 -6.97 3.91
CA SER A 327 -8.61 -8.11 3.19
C SER A 327 -10.05 -7.85 2.76
N VAL A 328 -10.77 -6.93 3.40
CA VAL A 328 -12.19 -6.66 3.07
C VAL A 328 -12.38 -5.75 1.87
N MET A 329 -11.34 -5.04 1.43
CA MET A 329 -11.44 -4.11 0.31
C MET A 329 -11.88 -4.87 -0.96
N PRO A 330 -13.01 -4.51 -1.60
CA PRO A 330 -13.49 -5.16 -2.83
C PRO A 330 -12.51 -5.06 -3.97
N ASP A 331 -11.77 -3.96 -4.00
CA ASP A 331 -10.71 -3.67 -4.93
C ASP A 331 -9.55 -2.97 -4.21
N CYS A 332 -8.35 -3.03 -4.76
CA CYS A 332 -7.24 -2.26 -4.20
C CYS A 332 -7.40 -0.78 -4.55
N ILE A 333 -7.26 0.09 -3.55
CA ILE A 333 -7.19 1.55 -3.76
C ILE A 333 -5.87 1.94 -4.44
N ARG A 334 -5.87 3.03 -5.21
CA ARG A 334 -4.71 3.55 -5.97
C ARG A 334 -3.74 4.34 -5.10
N ALA A 335 -3.37 3.77 -3.96
CA ALA A 335 -2.44 4.35 -2.99
C ALA A 335 -1.89 3.28 -2.03
N ASN A 336 -1.14 3.71 -1.01
CA ASN A 336 -0.74 2.82 0.08
C ASN A 336 -1.94 2.41 0.93
N THR A 337 -2.09 1.12 1.21
CA THR A 337 -3.29 0.60 1.91
C THR A 337 -3.37 0.98 3.39
N ASN A 338 -2.34 1.60 3.98
CA ASN A 338 -2.29 1.90 5.41
C ASN A 338 -3.42 2.83 5.86
N ALA A 339 -3.60 3.98 5.19
CA ALA A 339 -4.63 4.94 5.57
C ALA A 339 -6.03 4.32 5.48
N THR A 340 -6.31 3.65 4.36
CA THR A 340 -7.59 2.97 4.14
C THR A 340 -7.85 1.85 5.16
N THR A 341 -6.83 1.12 5.59
CA THR A 341 -6.97 0.08 6.62
C THR A 341 -7.33 0.68 7.99
N ILE A 342 -6.74 1.83 8.33
CA ILE A 342 -7.06 2.54 9.58
C ILE A 342 -8.49 3.09 9.50
N MET A 343 -8.87 3.68 8.37
CA MET A 343 -10.23 4.17 8.11
C MET A 343 -11.27 3.05 8.26
N ILE A 344 -11.01 1.86 7.70
CA ILE A 344 -11.85 0.67 7.90
C ILE A 344 -12.02 0.37 9.40
N GLY A 345 -10.92 0.38 10.17
CA GLY A 345 -10.95 0.15 11.61
C GLY A 345 -11.82 1.17 12.37
N GLU A 346 -11.69 2.46 12.04
CA GLU A 346 -12.49 3.54 12.61
C GLU A 346 -13.99 3.38 12.32
N LYS A 347 -14.33 3.07 11.07
CA LYS A 347 -15.72 2.89 10.63
C LYS A 347 -16.37 1.68 11.27
N VAL A 348 -15.65 0.56 11.35
CA VAL A 348 -16.15 -0.67 12.01
C VAL A 348 -16.30 -0.48 13.51
N ALA A 349 -15.44 0.30 14.16
CA ALA A 349 -15.60 0.61 15.58
C ALA A 349 -16.94 1.32 15.85
N ASP A 350 -17.34 2.25 14.97
CA ASP A 350 -18.64 2.92 15.06
C ASP A 350 -19.79 1.96 14.74
N TYR A 351 -19.65 1.06 13.76
CA TYR A 351 -20.65 -0.01 13.51
C TYR A 351 -20.89 -0.88 14.75
N ILE A 352 -19.83 -1.28 15.44
CA ILE A 352 -19.93 -2.07 16.68
C ILE A 352 -20.63 -1.27 17.77
N LYS A 353 -20.28 0.02 17.92
CA LYS A 353 -20.90 0.91 18.91
C LYS A 353 -22.39 1.13 18.66
N ASP A 354 -22.79 1.22 17.39
CA ASP A 354 -24.17 1.42 16.97
C ASP A 354 -25.00 0.11 16.97
N GLY A 355 -24.36 -1.03 17.25
CA GLY A 355 -25.01 -2.35 17.23
C GLY A 355 -25.38 -2.84 15.83
N ARG A 356 -24.76 -2.28 14.79
CA ARG A 356 -25.10 -2.54 13.38
C ARG A 356 -24.64 -3.88 12.87
#